data_AF-A0A8T6N3C9-F1
#
_entry.id   AF-A0A8T6N3C9-F1
#
_cell.length_a   1.000
_cell.length_b   1.000
_cell.length_c   1.000
_cell.angle_alpha   90.00
_cell.angle_beta   90.00
_cell.angle_gamma   90.00
#
_symmetry.space_group_name_H-M   'P 1'
#
loop_
_entity.id
_entity.type
_entity.pdbx_description
1 polymer ?
#
loop_
_entity_poly.entity_id
_entity_poly.type
_entity_poly.pdbx_seq_one_letter_code
_entity_poly.pdbx_strand_id
1 'polypeptide(L)'
;MANRIILGHDEIAHHLTWMAYRRYFKKGPQLWKNVNKIYYDVVRPEPKYELGSDEFHARLHKCVRKDVERWVAWVKYIKKNFQQLSHMIEDNIPRYTKQVGQGNAELGQKAIVRHMLRGVSPGYSKTLGKLLLPDARFMYPQDYPKEGANSIEDMFIRNILHNEHIVKDRLKGRKKFWFVDSGYTNFIHGGNKRFHRLVRDDIHHGGMPKTFPANRLKFFDSFPRPWRRDGDTILVIEPSSTQRQLHDIDISQWRKQVIAKLRKRTNMTIVFREKQGTRKTRTSLYDDLLDNPDVHCVVHYNSNAGVEAIWAGVPVITLGRHVTQPVSRHRLEDVNELYRGGLGEWLCYLSYCQFEFGELINGRAIKIMRHYHEV
;
A
#
# COMPACT_ATOMS: atom_id res chain seq x y z
N MET A 1 1.12 15.96 -24.21
CA MET A 1 0.52 14.86 -23.41
C MET A 1 0.37 15.34 -21.98
N ALA A 2 -0.47 14.73 -21.13
CA ALA A 2 -0.71 15.26 -19.79
C ALA A 2 -0.70 14.16 -18.71
N ASN A 3 -0.10 14.47 -17.56
CA ASN A 3 0.05 13.52 -16.46
C ASN A 3 -1.29 13.23 -15.75
N ARG A 4 -1.41 12.03 -15.18
CA ARG A 4 -2.64 11.60 -14.49
C ARG A 4 -2.39 11.00 -13.11
N ILE A 5 -3.36 11.13 -12.21
CA ILE A 5 -3.39 10.44 -10.92
C ILE A 5 -4.69 9.62 -10.89
N ILE A 6 -4.57 8.30 -10.78
CA ILE A 6 -5.70 7.39 -10.72
C ILE A 6 -6.30 7.40 -9.30
N LEU A 7 -7.59 7.70 -9.22
CA LEU A 7 -8.34 7.68 -7.95
C LEU A 7 -9.29 6.48 -7.95
N GLY A 8 -8.94 5.43 -7.22
CA GLY A 8 -9.73 4.20 -7.10
C GLY A 8 -10.79 4.25 -5.99
N HIS A 9 -11.43 3.09 -5.75
CA HIS A 9 -12.51 2.95 -4.76
C HIS A 9 -12.11 3.34 -3.33
N ASP A 10 -10.89 3.02 -2.90
CA ASP A 10 -10.38 3.42 -1.57
C ASP A 10 -10.37 4.94 -1.40
N GLU A 11 -10.04 5.68 -2.47
CA GLU A 11 -10.01 7.14 -2.44
C GLU A 11 -11.42 7.73 -2.43
N ILE A 12 -12.36 7.09 -3.14
CA ILE A 12 -13.79 7.45 -3.08
C ILE A 12 -14.30 7.28 -1.65
N ALA A 13 -14.04 6.12 -1.03
CA ALA A 13 -14.44 5.86 0.34
C ALA A 13 -13.85 6.90 1.30
N HIS A 14 -12.54 7.18 1.19
CA HIS A 14 -11.90 8.23 1.99
C HIS A 14 -12.54 9.61 1.77
N HIS A 15 -12.83 9.98 0.52
CA HIS A 15 -13.45 11.26 0.20
C HIS A 15 -14.83 11.41 0.84
N LEU A 16 -15.66 10.36 0.78
CA LEU A 16 -16.98 10.34 1.42
C LEU A 16 -16.87 10.43 2.95
N THR A 17 -15.94 9.68 3.56
CA THR A 17 -15.65 9.80 5.00
C THR A 17 -15.17 11.20 5.36
N TRP A 18 -14.31 11.82 4.55
CA TRP A 18 -13.82 13.18 4.81
C TRP A 18 -14.93 14.23 4.69
N MET A 19 -15.88 14.07 3.78
CA MET A 19 -17.06 14.93 3.68
C MET A 19 -17.93 14.83 4.94
N ALA A 20 -18.18 13.61 5.40
CA ALA A 20 -18.86 13.37 6.67
C ALA A 20 -18.10 14.00 7.84
N TYR A 21 -16.78 13.80 7.91
CA TYR A 21 -15.93 14.43 8.91
C TYR A 21 -16.03 15.96 8.85
N ARG A 22 -15.90 16.58 7.68
CA ARG A 22 -15.95 18.05 7.54
C ARG A 22 -17.31 18.62 7.94
N ARG A 23 -18.40 17.93 7.64
CA ARG A 23 -19.77 18.41 7.93
C ARG A 23 -20.08 18.38 9.42
N TYR A 24 -19.61 17.37 10.15
CA TYR A 24 -20.01 17.13 11.54
C TYR A 24 -18.89 17.32 12.57
N PHE A 25 -17.62 17.13 12.18
CA PHE A 25 -16.47 17.19 13.09
C PHE A 25 -15.63 18.46 12.91
N LYS A 26 -15.50 19.02 11.69
CA LYS A 26 -14.80 20.31 11.51
C LYS A 26 -15.53 21.47 12.18
N LYS A 27 -16.84 21.34 12.43
CA LYS A 27 -17.65 22.24 13.26
C LYS A 27 -17.78 21.75 14.72
N GLY A 28 -16.84 20.93 15.18
CA GLY A 28 -16.78 20.51 16.58
C GLY A 28 -16.80 21.72 17.53
N PRO A 29 -17.21 21.53 18.79
CA PRO A 29 -17.20 22.61 19.76
C PRO A 29 -15.80 23.24 19.79
N GLN A 30 -15.71 24.57 19.82
CA GLN A 30 -14.42 25.26 20.03
C GLN A 30 -13.75 24.70 21.29
N LEU A 31 -12.76 23.83 21.09
CA LEU A 31 -12.17 22.98 22.14
C LEU A 31 -11.34 23.77 23.16
N TRP A 32 -11.07 25.02 22.86
CA TRP A 32 -10.24 25.94 23.65
C TRP A 32 -11.02 27.21 24.01
N LYS A 33 -12.36 27.18 24.00
CA LYS A 33 -13.17 28.38 24.26
C LYS A 33 -12.89 28.95 25.67
N ASN A 34 -12.83 28.09 26.68
CA ASN A 34 -12.66 28.55 28.06
C ASN A 34 -11.19 28.86 28.37
N VAL A 35 -10.26 28.09 27.79
CA VAL A 35 -8.81 28.37 27.88
C VAL A 35 -8.45 29.68 27.16
N ASN A 36 -8.99 29.95 25.96
CA ASN A 36 -8.76 31.22 25.25
C ASN A 36 -9.22 32.43 26.05
N LYS A 37 -10.32 32.30 26.80
CA LYS A 37 -10.79 33.40 27.67
C LYS A 37 -9.77 33.74 28.76
N ILE A 38 -9.13 32.73 29.36
CA ILE A 38 -8.03 32.94 30.31
C ILE A 38 -6.83 33.58 29.61
N TYR A 39 -6.45 33.08 28.44
CA TYR A 39 -5.36 33.68 27.67
C TYR A 39 -5.61 35.18 27.48
N TYR A 40 -6.77 35.59 26.96
CA TYR A 40 -7.14 36.99 26.80
C TYR A 40 -7.15 37.80 28.12
N ASP A 41 -7.56 37.19 29.23
CA ASP A 41 -7.56 37.85 30.56
C ASP A 41 -6.14 38.13 31.09
N VAL A 42 -5.11 37.47 30.54
CA VAL A 42 -3.70 37.62 30.94
C VAL A 42 -2.90 38.53 29.99
N VAL A 43 -3.27 38.62 28.70
CA VAL A 43 -2.57 39.48 27.70
C VAL A 43 -3.10 40.92 27.65
N ARG A 44 -4.13 41.25 28.43
CA ARG A 44 -4.72 42.61 28.47
C ARG A 44 -3.85 43.58 29.30
N PRO A 45 -3.93 44.91 29.07
CA PRO A 45 -3.05 45.91 29.72
C PRO A 45 -3.06 45.86 31.26
N GLU A 46 -4.19 45.50 31.87
CA GLU A 46 -4.33 45.25 33.30
C GLU A 46 -4.77 43.78 33.52
N PRO A 47 -3.83 42.83 33.64
CA PRO A 47 -4.14 41.40 33.72
C PRO A 47 -5.10 41.11 34.87
N LYS A 48 -6.08 40.23 34.63
CA LYS A 48 -7.03 39.84 35.68
C LYS A 48 -6.38 38.96 36.75
N TYR A 49 -5.36 38.24 36.35
CA TYR A 49 -4.69 37.22 37.13
C TYR A 49 -3.19 37.42 37.01
N GLU A 50 -2.47 37.35 38.12
CA GLU A 50 -1.03 37.26 38.11
C GLU A 50 -0.60 35.88 37.63
N LEU A 51 0.29 35.84 36.63
CA LEU A 51 0.82 34.60 36.06
C LEU A 51 1.55 33.79 37.13
N GLY A 52 1.16 32.52 37.28
CA GLY A 52 1.77 31.61 38.26
C GLY A 52 1.18 31.69 39.67
N SER A 53 0.22 32.58 39.94
CA SER A 53 -0.48 32.63 41.22
C SER A 53 -1.40 31.41 41.43
N ASP A 54 -1.68 31.08 42.69
CA ASP A 54 -2.62 30.01 43.04
C ASP A 54 -4.02 30.25 42.45
N GLU A 55 -4.47 31.50 42.43
CA GLU A 55 -5.76 31.87 41.83
C GLU A 55 -5.75 31.65 40.31
N PHE A 56 -4.66 32.02 39.63
CA PHE A 56 -4.47 31.76 38.21
C PHE A 56 -4.48 30.26 37.90
N HIS A 57 -3.74 29.45 38.66
CA HIS A 57 -3.70 28.01 38.51
C HIS A 57 -5.06 27.36 38.74
N ALA A 58 -5.76 27.73 39.81
CA ALA A 58 -7.10 27.26 40.10
C ALA A 58 -8.08 27.59 38.95
N ARG A 59 -7.96 28.80 38.37
CA ARG A 59 -8.79 29.22 37.25
C ARG A 59 -8.47 28.47 35.96
N LEU A 60 -7.18 28.28 35.65
CA LEU A 60 -6.70 27.52 34.50
C LEU A 60 -7.18 26.07 34.56
N HIS A 61 -7.00 25.39 35.69
CA HIS A 61 -7.49 24.03 35.90
C HIS A 61 -9.00 23.93 35.67
N LYS A 62 -9.78 24.88 36.19
CA LYS A 62 -11.24 24.91 35.98
C LYS A 62 -11.63 25.06 34.51
N CYS A 63 -10.91 25.88 33.75
CA CYS A 63 -11.20 26.07 32.32
C CYS A 63 -10.76 24.88 31.47
N VAL A 64 -9.57 24.31 31.72
CA VAL A 64 -9.11 23.07 31.07
C VAL A 64 -10.10 21.94 31.34
N ARG A 65 -10.51 21.76 32.60
CA ARG A 65 -11.50 20.75 32.99
C ARG A 65 -12.81 20.91 32.21
N LYS A 66 -13.35 22.13 32.10
CA LYS A 66 -14.58 22.40 31.35
C LYS A 66 -14.46 22.12 29.86
N ASP A 67 -13.33 22.48 29.26
CA ASP A 67 -13.08 22.21 27.84
C ASP A 67 -12.91 20.69 27.58
N VAL A 68 -12.25 19.96 28.48
CA VAL A 68 -12.16 18.48 28.45
C VAL A 68 -13.52 17.82 28.67
N GLU A 69 -14.31 18.26 29.64
CA GLU A 69 -15.67 17.75 29.89
C GLU A 69 -16.57 17.97 28.66
N ARG A 70 -16.46 19.13 28.01
CA ARG A 70 -17.17 19.44 26.77
C ARG A 70 -16.74 18.54 25.63
N TRP A 71 -15.44 18.25 25.51
CA TRP A 71 -14.92 17.31 24.53
C TRP A 71 -15.42 15.88 24.80
N VAL A 72 -15.36 15.41 26.04
CA VAL A 72 -15.85 14.08 26.45
C VAL A 72 -17.35 13.95 26.21
N ALA A 73 -18.15 14.97 26.56
CA ALA A 73 -19.59 14.98 26.30
C ALA A 73 -19.88 14.95 24.80
N TRP A 74 -19.12 15.70 23.99
CA TRP A 74 -19.23 15.66 22.54
C TRP A 74 -18.83 14.30 21.96
N VAL A 75 -17.73 13.69 22.41
CA VAL A 75 -17.34 12.33 22.02
C VAL A 75 -18.39 11.30 22.41
N LYS A 76 -18.96 11.39 23.62
CA LYS A 76 -20.05 10.52 24.09
C LYS A 76 -21.33 10.71 23.26
N TYR A 77 -21.68 11.95 22.92
CA TYR A 77 -22.80 12.28 22.03
C TYR A 77 -22.58 11.68 20.64
N ILE A 78 -21.40 11.84 20.06
CA ILE A 78 -21.04 11.26 18.75
C ILE A 78 -21.08 9.72 18.81
N LYS A 79 -20.54 9.12 19.88
CA LYS A 79 -20.54 7.65 20.07
C LYS A 79 -21.95 7.09 20.24
N LYS A 80 -22.84 7.79 20.94
CA LYS A 80 -24.25 7.43 21.11
C LYS A 80 -25.04 7.55 19.79
N ASN A 81 -24.64 8.47 18.92
CA ASN A 81 -25.24 8.69 17.60
C ASN A 81 -24.45 8.01 16.47
N PHE A 82 -23.68 6.96 16.76
CA PHE A 82 -22.92 6.21 15.75
C PHE A 82 -23.83 5.56 14.69
N GLN A 83 -25.05 5.17 15.06
CA GLN A 83 -26.11 4.76 14.11
C GLN A 83 -26.54 5.91 13.18
N GLN A 84 -26.55 7.16 13.63
CA GLN A 84 -26.79 8.33 12.77
C GLN A 84 -25.59 8.66 11.86
N LEU A 85 -24.37 8.26 12.24
CA LEU A 85 -23.18 8.30 11.38
C LEU A 85 -23.25 7.28 10.23
N SER A 86 -23.91 6.14 10.46
CA SER A 86 -24.30 5.20 9.39
C SER A 86 -25.34 5.85 8.47
N HIS A 87 -26.36 6.49 9.04
CA HIS A 87 -27.35 7.28 8.29
C HIS A 87 -26.73 8.50 7.57
N MET A 88 -25.60 9.05 8.01
CA MET A 88 -24.93 10.20 7.35
C MET A 88 -24.26 9.85 6.02
N ILE A 89 -23.78 8.62 5.89
CA ILE A 89 -23.44 8.04 4.60
C ILE A 89 -24.75 7.91 3.81
N GLU A 90 -25.81 7.37 4.42
CA GLU A 90 -27.16 7.21 3.86
C GLU A 90 -27.99 8.50 3.70
N ASP A 91 -27.50 9.71 4.00
CA ASP A 91 -28.23 11.00 3.85
C ASP A 91 -27.63 11.87 2.73
N ASN A 92 -26.33 11.69 2.44
CA ASN A 92 -25.71 12.24 1.23
C ASN A 92 -25.78 11.25 0.06
N ILE A 93 -25.77 9.94 0.34
CA ILE A 93 -26.04 8.90 -0.65
C ILE A 93 -27.38 9.14 -1.36
N PRO A 94 -28.54 9.43 -0.73
CA PRO A 94 -29.83 9.75 -1.34
C PRO A 94 -29.79 10.82 -2.42
N ARG A 95 -28.88 11.79 -2.37
CA ARG A 95 -28.76 12.78 -3.45
C ARG A 95 -28.07 12.20 -4.68
N TYR A 96 -27.18 11.22 -4.48
CA TYR A 96 -26.55 10.40 -5.52
C TYR A 96 -27.41 9.18 -5.91
N THR A 97 -28.17 8.59 -4.98
CA THR A 97 -29.05 7.44 -5.15
C THR A 97 -30.49 7.80 -5.48
N LYS A 98 -30.92 9.06 -5.45
CA LYS A 98 -32.16 9.47 -6.12
C LYS A 98 -32.00 9.39 -7.64
N GLN A 99 -30.77 9.47 -8.16
CA GLN A 99 -30.46 9.12 -9.56
C GLN A 99 -30.27 7.60 -9.77
N VAL A 100 -29.72 6.87 -8.78
CA VAL A 100 -29.59 5.39 -8.84
C VAL A 100 -30.94 4.67 -8.70
N GLY A 101 -31.76 5.10 -7.76
CA GLY A 101 -33.07 4.56 -7.38
C GLY A 101 -34.22 4.98 -8.29
N GLN A 102 -33.98 5.92 -9.21
CA GLN A 102 -34.80 6.10 -10.42
C GLN A 102 -34.44 5.09 -11.53
N GLY A 103 -33.61 4.09 -11.22
CA GLY A 103 -33.24 2.99 -12.12
C GLY A 103 -31.91 3.15 -12.84
N ASN A 104 -31.05 4.11 -12.49
CA ASN A 104 -29.78 4.35 -13.21
C ASN A 104 -28.54 4.45 -12.28
N ALA A 105 -28.11 3.29 -11.79
CA ALA A 105 -26.93 3.14 -10.93
C ALA A 105 -25.64 3.78 -11.47
N GLU A 106 -25.49 3.78 -12.79
CA GLU A 106 -24.32 4.31 -13.49
C GLU A 106 -24.20 5.84 -13.36
N LEU A 107 -25.33 6.57 -13.44
CA LEU A 107 -25.34 8.03 -13.30
C LEU A 107 -24.93 8.48 -11.88
N GLY A 108 -25.41 7.77 -10.86
CA GLY A 108 -25.03 8.05 -9.47
C GLY A 108 -23.53 7.81 -9.21
N GLN A 109 -22.97 6.74 -9.75
CA GLN A 109 -21.53 6.47 -9.68
C GLN A 109 -20.73 7.58 -10.36
N LYS A 110 -21.12 8.01 -11.57
CA LYS A 110 -20.48 9.12 -12.30
C LYS A 110 -20.52 10.43 -11.52
N ALA A 111 -21.62 10.72 -10.82
CA ALA A 111 -21.76 11.91 -10.00
C ALA A 111 -20.79 11.92 -8.79
N ILE A 112 -20.66 10.79 -8.09
CA ILE A 112 -19.73 10.64 -6.96
C ILE A 112 -18.28 10.81 -7.42
N VAL A 113 -17.91 10.15 -8.51
CA VAL A 113 -16.59 10.25 -9.11
C VAL A 113 -16.28 11.70 -9.48
N ARG A 114 -17.19 12.40 -10.18
CA ARG A 114 -17.00 13.80 -10.57
C ARG A 114 -16.81 14.72 -9.37
N HIS A 115 -17.55 14.49 -8.28
CA HIS A 115 -17.38 15.25 -7.04
C HIS A 115 -16.02 15.00 -6.40
N MET A 116 -15.60 13.72 -6.30
CA MET A 116 -14.27 13.37 -5.79
C MET A 116 -13.16 14.02 -6.62
N LEU A 117 -13.23 13.96 -7.95
CA LEU A 117 -12.22 14.53 -8.85
C LEU A 117 -12.06 16.05 -8.66
N ARG A 118 -13.14 16.77 -8.31
CA ARG A 118 -13.10 18.22 -8.05
C ARG A 118 -12.82 18.58 -6.59
N GLY A 119 -12.94 17.62 -5.67
CA GLY A 119 -12.84 17.86 -4.24
C GLY A 119 -11.41 18.06 -3.74
N VAL A 120 -11.24 18.91 -2.73
CA VAL A 120 -9.95 19.24 -2.09
C VAL A 120 -9.55 18.30 -0.94
N SER A 121 -10.21 17.14 -0.78
CA SER A 121 -9.90 16.21 0.30
C SER A 121 -8.47 15.66 0.18
N PRO A 122 -7.65 15.67 1.25
CA PRO A 122 -6.28 15.16 1.23
C PRO A 122 -6.27 13.64 1.40
N GLY A 123 -6.74 12.92 0.39
CA GLY A 123 -6.67 11.46 0.37
C GLY A 123 -5.27 10.96 0.00
N TYR A 124 -5.03 9.67 0.21
CA TYR A 124 -3.71 9.07 0.04
C TYR A 124 -3.22 9.21 -1.40
N SER A 125 -4.05 8.84 -2.38
CA SER A 125 -3.66 8.87 -3.79
C SER A 125 -3.53 10.31 -4.29
N LYS A 126 -4.40 11.23 -3.84
CA LYS A 126 -4.26 12.65 -4.17
C LYS A 126 -2.98 13.24 -3.62
N THR A 127 -2.65 12.96 -2.37
CA THR A 127 -1.49 13.56 -1.71
C THR A 127 -0.18 13.03 -2.28
N LEU A 128 0.01 11.71 -2.28
CA LEU A 128 1.22 11.09 -2.84
C LEU A 128 1.33 11.35 -4.35
N GLY A 129 0.22 11.21 -5.08
CA GLY A 129 0.18 11.48 -6.51
C GLY A 129 0.59 12.92 -6.86
N LYS A 130 0.16 13.92 -6.08
CA LYS A 130 0.55 15.32 -6.29
C LYS A 130 2.00 15.62 -5.88
N LEU A 131 2.55 14.90 -4.91
CA LEU A 131 3.98 15.01 -4.60
C LEU A 131 4.86 14.43 -5.72
N LEU A 132 4.40 13.35 -6.36
CA LEU A 132 5.09 12.72 -7.49
C LEU A 132 4.91 13.51 -8.79
N LEU A 133 3.68 13.94 -9.07
CA LEU A 133 3.26 14.60 -10.30
C LEU A 133 2.41 15.85 -9.98
N PRO A 134 3.04 17.00 -9.68
CA PRO A 134 2.35 18.21 -9.21
C PRO A 134 1.22 18.69 -10.14
N ASP A 135 1.48 18.69 -11.45
CA ASP A 135 0.55 19.20 -12.47
C ASP A 135 -0.43 18.14 -12.99
N ALA A 136 -0.37 16.90 -12.46
CA ALA A 136 -1.23 15.83 -12.94
C ALA A 136 -2.71 16.09 -12.63
N ARG A 137 -3.58 15.77 -13.59
CA ARG A 137 -5.03 15.80 -13.41
C ARG A 137 -5.52 14.46 -12.85
N PHE A 138 -6.59 14.50 -12.07
CA PHE A 138 -7.19 13.28 -11.55
C PHE A 138 -8.00 12.55 -12.63
N MET A 139 -8.04 11.22 -12.56
CA MET A 139 -8.77 10.35 -13.49
C MET A 139 -9.34 9.15 -12.74
N TYR A 140 -10.52 8.69 -13.15
CA TYR A 140 -11.11 7.44 -12.67
C TYR A 140 -10.70 6.28 -13.57
N PRO A 141 -10.46 5.05 -13.07
CA PRO A 141 -9.94 3.94 -13.87
C PRO A 141 -10.73 3.61 -15.15
N GLN A 142 -12.05 3.80 -15.10
CA GLN A 142 -12.99 3.54 -16.20
C GLN A 142 -12.86 4.57 -17.33
N ASP A 143 -12.34 5.76 -17.02
CA ASP A 143 -12.07 6.82 -18.00
C ASP A 143 -10.69 6.66 -18.65
N TYR A 144 -9.94 5.60 -18.30
CA TYR A 144 -8.67 5.30 -18.96
C TYR A 144 -8.93 4.97 -20.44
N PRO A 145 -8.25 5.66 -21.37
CA PRO A 145 -8.53 5.48 -22.78
C PRO A 145 -8.20 4.06 -23.23
N LYS A 146 -8.98 3.54 -24.17
CA LYS A 146 -8.68 2.27 -24.85
C LYS A 146 -7.36 2.39 -25.63
N GLU A 147 -6.71 1.24 -25.85
CA GLU A 147 -5.39 1.13 -26.50
C GLU A 147 -5.28 2.03 -27.75
N GLY A 148 -4.19 2.78 -27.86
CA GLY A 148 -3.89 3.67 -29.01
C GLY A 148 -3.98 5.18 -28.74
N ALA A 149 -4.61 5.63 -27.64
CA ALA A 149 -4.65 7.06 -27.32
C ALA A 149 -3.39 7.52 -26.55
N ASN A 150 -2.39 8.02 -27.27
CA ASN A 150 -1.14 8.59 -26.73
C ASN A 150 -1.33 9.94 -25.99
N SER A 151 -2.35 10.09 -25.14
CA SER A 151 -2.63 11.37 -24.46
C SER A 151 -2.00 11.50 -23.07
N ILE A 152 -1.60 10.38 -22.45
CA ILE A 152 -1.10 10.34 -21.06
C ILE A 152 0.38 9.98 -21.03
N GLU A 153 1.22 10.95 -20.68
CA GLU A 153 2.66 10.80 -20.60
C GLU A 153 3.08 9.98 -19.37
N ASP A 154 2.76 10.48 -18.17
CA ASP A 154 3.06 9.83 -16.90
C ASP A 154 1.79 9.68 -16.03
N MET A 155 1.82 8.75 -15.08
CA MET A 155 0.68 8.49 -14.22
C MET A 155 1.03 7.89 -12.87
N PHE A 156 0.25 8.19 -11.84
CA PHE A 156 0.31 7.49 -10.56
C PHE A 156 -0.86 6.50 -10.41
N ILE A 157 -0.54 5.25 -10.03
CA ILE A 157 -1.48 4.15 -9.83
C ILE A 157 -1.27 3.56 -8.43
N ARG A 158 -2.38 3.32 -7.71
CA ARG A 158 -2.37 2.62 -6.42
C ARG A 158 -3.14 1.32 -6.53
N ASN A 159 -2.52 0.22 -6.08
CA ASN A 159 -3.04 -1.14 -6.12
C ASN A 159 -3.29 -1.68 -7.54
N ILE A 160 -3.17 -3.00 -7.71
CA ILE A 160 -3.47 -3.67 -8.98
C ILE A 160 -4.99 -3.91 -9.12
N LEU A 161 -5.65 -4.27 -8.03
CA LEU A 161 -7.09 -4.60 -8.03
C LEU A 161 -7.91 -3.41 -8.52
N HIS A 162 -8.77 -3.65 -9.52
CA HIS A 162 -9.57 -2.65 -10.24
C HIS A 162 -8.77 -1.69 -11.17
N ASN A 163 -7.46 -1.92 -11.32
CA ASN A 163 -6.58 -1.18 -12.24
C ASN A 163 -5.84 -2.13 -13.20
N GLU A 164 -6.26 -3.40 -13.31
CA GLU A 164 -5.54 -4.46 -14.03
C GLU A 164 -5.28 -4.08 -15.49
N HIS A 165 -6.28 -3.55 -16.19
CA HIS A 165 -6.17 -3.12 -17.59
C HIS A 165 -5.17 -1.97 -17.76
N ILE A 166 -5.15 -1.03 -16.81
CA ILE A 166 -4.26 0.13 -16.84
C ILE A 166 -2.81 -0.31 -16.60
N VAL A 167 -2.59 -1.11 -15.56
CA VAL A 167 -1.27 -1.63 -15.22
C VAL A 167 -0.74 -2.50 -16.37
N LYS A 168 -1.58 -3.35 -16.96
CA LYS A 168 -1.22 -4.17 -18.12
C LYS A 168 -0.79 -3.32 -19.32
N ASP A 169 -1.58 -2.31 -19.70
CA ASP A 169 -1.26 -1.41 -20.80
C ASP A 169 0.08 -0.67 -20.56
N ARG A 170 0.31 -0.20 -19.32
CA ARG A 170 1.56 0.47 -18.96
C ARG A 170 2.78 -0.46 -19.06
N LEU A 171 2.69 -1.66 -18.50
CA LEU A 171 3.76 -2.65 -18.54
C LEU A 171 4.06 -3.12 -19.98
N LYS A 172 3.04 -3.51 -20.74
CA LYS A 172 3.20 -3.97 -22.14
C LYS A 172 3.72 -2.85 -23.05
N GLY A 173 3.17 -1.66 -22.91
CA GLY A 173 3.53 -0.50 -23.71
C GLY A 173 4.84 0.16 -23.27
N ARG A 174 5.49 -0.32 -22.20
CA ARG A 174 6.66 0.32 -21.57
C ARG A 174 6.44 1.82 -21.31
N LYS A 175 5.21 2.18 -20.92
CA LYS A 175 4.80 3.57 -20.69
C LYS A 175 5.12 3.94 -19.25
N LYS A 176 5.51 5.20 -19.03
CA LYS A 176 5.90 5.69 -17.71
C LYS A 176 4.74 5.67 -16.71
N PHE A 177 4.99 5.24 -15.48
CA PHE A 177 4.06 5.34 -14.35
C PHE A 177 4.76 5.17 -13.00
N TRP A 178 4.16 5.73 -11.96
CA TRP A 178 4.44 5.42 -10.56
C TRP A 178 3.41 4.43 -10.06
N PHE A 179 3.87 3.43 -9.30
CA PHE A 179 3.02 2.40 -8.72
C PHE A 179 3.25 2.28 -7.23
N VAL A 180 2.16 2.17 -6.46
CA VAL A 180 2.23 1.91 -5.03
C VAL A 180 1.29 0.80 -4.61
N ASP A 181 1.78 -0.11 -3.78
CA ASP A 181 1.04 -1.24 -3.22
C ASP A 181 1.72 -1.72 -1.93
N SER A 182 1.18 -2.76 -1.31
CA SER A 182 1.67 -3.37 -0.07
C SER A 182 3.17 -3.69 -0.14
N GLY A 183 3.91 -3.34 0.91
CA GLY A 183 5.33 -3.62 1.04
C GLY A 183 5.64 -5.11 1.14
N TYR A 184 6.91 -5.45 0.91
CA TYR A 184 7.40 -6.81 0.76
C TYR A 184 7.49 -7.57 2.08
N THR A 185 7.84 -6.89 3.18
CA THR A 185 8.12 -7.54 4.46
C THR A 185 6.98 -7.44 5.46
N ASN A 186 5.78 -7.03 5.08
CA ASN A 186 4.65 -6.90 6.04
C ASN A 186 4.33 -8.20 6.81
N PHE A 187 4.72 -9.38 6.29
CA PHE A 187 4.53 -10.67 6.97
C PHE A 187 5.34 -10.79 8.27
N ILE A 188 6.48 -10.10 8.43
CA ILE A 188 7.28 -10.14 9.66
C ILE A 188 6.80 -9.14 10.72
N HIS A 189 5.74 -8.36 10.44
CA HIS A 189 5.23 -7.29 11.31
C HIS A 189 3.84 -7.62 11.90
N GLY A 190 3.60 -8.89 12.23
CA GLY A 190 2.34 -9.33 12.85
C GLY A 190 1.10 -9.09 11.97
N GLY A 191 1.26 -9.13 10.64
CA GLY A 191 0.15 -8.95 9.69
C GLY A 191 -0.29 -7.49 9.47
N ASN A 192 0.37 -6.52 10.11
CA ASN A 192 0.08 -5.11 9.89
C ASN A 192 0.60 -4.62 8.53
N LYS A 193 -0.22 -3.89 7.78
CA LYS A 193 0.18 -3.22 6.53
C LYS A 193 1.00 -1.95 6.82
N ARG A 194 2.16 -2.13 7.44
CA ARG A 194 3.06 -1.04 7.83
C ARG A 194 3.74 -0.40 6.62
N PHE A 195 4.26 -1.22 5.73
CA PHE A 195 5.06 -0.78 4.60
C PHE A 195 4.29 -0.83 3.29
N HIS A 196 4.65 0.07 2.38
CA HIS A 196 4.19 0.12 1.00
C HIS A 196 5.40 0.23 0.07
N ARG A 197 5.41 -0.52 -1.02
CA ARG A 197 6.42 -0.39 -2.08
C ARG A 197 6.03 0.75 -3.01
N LEU A 198 6.99 1.62 -3.36
CA LEU A 198 6.80 2.68 -4.35
C LEU A 198 7.76 2.40 -5.51
N VAL A 199 7.20 2.07 -6.67
CA VAL A 199 7.94 1.56 -7.82
C VAL A 199 7.77 2.51 -9.00
N ARG A 200 8.83 2.67 -9.78
CA ARG A 200 8.81 3.38 -11.06
C ARG A 200 8.77 2.38 -12.21
N ASP A 201 7.86 2.62 -13.15
CA ASP A 201 7.72 1.94 -14.45
C ASP A 201 7.56 0.41 -14.40
N ASP A 202 7.25 -0.12 -13.22
CA ASP A 202 6.91 -1.51 -12.97
C ASP A 202 6.02 -1.63 -11.71
N ILE A 203 5.55 -2.84 -11.40
CA ILE A 203 4.85 -3.19 -10.16
C ILE A 203 5.79 -3.76 -9.08
N HIS A 204 7.01 -4.16 -9.46
CA HIS A 204 8.07 -4.60 -8.55
C HIS A 204 9.42 -3.94 -8.87
N HIS A 205 10.22 -3.71 -7.83
CA HIS A 205 11.64 -3.47 -8.04
C HIS A 205 12.29 -4.76 -8.60
N GLY A 206 13.42 -4.64 -9.29
CA GLY A 206 14.05 -5.77 -10.00
C GLY A 206 15.57 -5.72 -10.10
N GLY A 207 16.23 -4.83 -9.36
CA GLY A 207 17.68 -4.68 -9.46
C GLY A 207 18.23 -3.79 -8.37
N MET A 208 19.52 -3.93 -8.09
CA MET A 208 20.25 -3.17 -7.09
C MET A 208 21.20 -2.22 -7.83
N PRO A 209 20.73 -1.03 -8.27
CA PRO A 209 21.51 -0.14 -9.14
C PRO A 209 22.73 0.47 -8.43
N LYS A 210 22.73 0.46 -7.08
CA LYS A 210 23.77 1.03 -6.22
C LYS A 210 23.91 0.18 -4.96
N THR A 211 24.94 0.48 -4.18
CA THR A 211 25.01 0.05 -2.78
C THR A 211 24.04 0.88 -1.93
N PHE A 212 23.37 0.23 -0.99
CA PHE A 212 22.39 0.86 -0.11
C PHE A 212 22.92 0.88 1.33
N PRO A 213 22.78 1.99 2.08
CA PRO A 213 23.21 2.05 3.48
C PRO A 213 22.43 1.12 4.40
N ALA A 214 23.07 0.69 5.50
CA ALA A 214 22.47 -0.18 6.50
C ALA A 214 21.50 0.51 7.48
N ASN A 215 21.40 1.85 7.46
CA ASN A 215 20.63 2.63 8.45
C ASN A 215 19.11 2.39 8.43
N ARG A 216 18.59 1.73 7.39
CA ARG A 216 17.19 1.32 7.25
C ARG A 216 16.93 -0.15 7.61
N LEU A 217 17.96 -0.93 7.96
CA LEU A 217 17.77 -2.32 8.42
C LEU A 217 16.95 -2.41 9.71
N LYS A 218 16.95 -1.34 10.52
CA LYS A 218 16.11 -1.20 11.73
C LYS A 218 14.60 -1.30 11.48
N PHE A 219 14.16 -1.28 10.21
CA PHE A 219 12.76 -1.46 9.84
C PHE A 219 12.33 -2.92 9.76
N PHE A 220 13.25 -3.88 9.88
CA PHE A 220 12.94 -5.30 9.92
C PHE A 220 12.88 -5.79 11.37
N ASP A 221 11.78 -6.44 11.75
CA ASP A 221 11.59 -6.99 13.11
C ASP A 221 12.36 -8.31 13.30
N SER A 222 12.77 -8.95 12.20
CA SER A 222 13.60 -10.16 12.18
C SER A 222 14.48 -10.14 10.93
N PHE A 223 15.39 -11.10 10.80
CA PHE A 223 16.22 -11.28 9.60
C PHE A 223 16.06 -12.70 9.04
N PRO A 224 16.41 -12.92 7.75
CA PRO A 224 16.36 -14.24 7.15
C PRO A 224 17.15 -15.30 7.93
N ARG A 225 16.62 -16.53 7.96
CA ARG A 225 17.32 -17.70 8.47
C ARG A 225 18.50 -18.09 7.55
N PRO A 226 19.50 -18.83 8.06
CA PRO A 226 20.54 -19.41 7.22
C PRO A 226 19.96 -20.22 6.07
N TRP A 227 20.65 -20.22 4.92
CA TRP A 227 20.24 -21.02 3.78
C TRP A 227 20.17 -22.51 4.12
N ARG A 228 19.03 -23.14 3.82
CA ARG A 228 18.91 -24.60 3.80
C ARG A 228 19.93 -25.19 2.84
N ARG A 229 20.44 -26.37 3.11
CA ARG A 229 21.39 -27.03 2.19
C ARG A 229 20.77 -28.21 1.47
N ASP A 230 19.82 -28.85 2.14
CA ASP A 230 19.21 -30.09 1.71
C ASP A 230 17.69 -29.92 1.50
N GLY A 231 17.09 -30.95 0.92
CA GLY A 231 15.69 -31.02 0.56
C GLY A 231 15.52 -31.77 -0.77
N ASP A 232 14.34 -32.32 -1.00
CA ASP A 232 14.02 -33.10 -2.20
C ASP A 232 12.78 -32.58 -2.94
N THR A 233 12.21 -31.47 -2.45
CA THR A 233 10.95 -30.92 -2.93
C THR A 233 11.13 -29.51 -3.52
N ILE A 234 10.67 -29.33 -4.75
CA ILE A 234 10.57 -28.04 -5.43
C ILE A 234 9.14 -27.53 -5.27
N LEU A 235 8.98 -26.45 -4.53
CA LEU A 235 7.68 -25.81 -4.35
C LEU A 235 7.47 -24.73 -5.40
N VAL A 236 6.49 -24.90 -6.27
CA VAL A 236 6.16 -23.97 -7.36
C VAL A 236 4.96 -23.12 -6.96
N ILE A 237 5.17 -21.81 -6.81
CA ILE A 237 4.12 -20.85 -6.46
C ILE A 237 3.44 -20.37 -7.73
N GLU A 238 2.14 -20.58 -7.79
CA GLU A 238 1.39 -20.23 -8.99
C GLU A 238 1.11 -18.73 -9.10
N PRO A 239 1.25 -18.15 -10.31
CA PRO A 239 0.79 -16.79 -10.56
C PRO A 239 -0.71 -16.66 -10.25
N SER A 240 -1.07 -15.64 -9.47
CA SER A 240 -2.48 -15.38 -9.17
C SER A 240 -3.27 -15.02 -10.43
N SER A 241 -4.60 -15.10 -10.40
CA SER A 241 -5.49 -14.63 -11.49
C SER A 241 -5.08 -13.25 -12.04
N THR A 242 -4.85 -12.28 -11.15
CA THR A 242 -4.36 -10.95 -11.53
C THR A 242 -3.02 -10.99 -12.27
N GLN A 243 -2.03 -11.73 -11.77
CA GLN A 243 -0.72 -11.81 -12.43
C GLN A 243 -0.81 -12.51 -13.79
N ARG A 244 -1.65 -13.55 -13.90
CA ARG A 244 -1.94 -14.22 -15.17
C ARG A 244 -2.54 -13.25 -16.19
N GLN A 245 -3.48 -12.40 -15.77
CA GLN A 245 -4.07 -11.39 -16.64
C GLN A 245 -3.05 -10.34 -17.10
N LEU A 246 -2.18 -9.87 -16.20
CA LEU A 246 -1.16 -8.86 -16.52
C LEU A 246 -0.13 -9.36 -17.53
N HIS A 247 0.28 -10.63 -17.40
CA HIS A 247 1.39 -11.22 -18.16
C HIS A 247 0.95 -12.22 -19.24
N ASP A 248 -0.35 -12.33 -19.52
CA ASP A 248 -0.95 -13.28 -20.47
C ASP A 248 -0.52 -14.73 -20.24
N ILE A 249 -0.48 -15.15 -18.98
CA ILE A 249 -0.06 -16.50 -18.60
C ILE A 249 -1.25 -17.44 -18.61
N ASP A 250 -1.27 -18.38 -19.56
CA ASP A 250 -2.10 -19.58 -19.46
C ASP A 250 -1.52 -20.53 -18.40
N ILE A 251 -2.28 -20.78 -17.34
CA ILE A 251 -1.77 -21.56 -16.20
C ILE A 251 -1.48 -23.02 -16.55
N SER A 252 -2.27 -23.60 -17.44
CA SER A 252 -2.15 -25.02 -17.82
C SER A 252 -0.91 -25.23 -18.68
N GLN A 253 -0.67 -24.35 -19.65
CA GLN A 253 0.54 -24.34 -20.45
C GLN A 253 1.77 -24.02 -19.60
N TRP A 254 1.65 -23.05 -18.70
CA TRP A 254 2.74 -22.67 -17.80
C TRP A 254 3.16 -23.83 -16.88
N ARG A 255 2.22 -24.54 -16.25
CA ARG A 255 2.50 -25.75 -15.44
C ARG A 255 3.26 -26.80 -16.26
N LYS A 256 2.76 -27.12 -17.46
CA LYS A 256 3.42 -28.09 -18.37
C LYS A 256 4.85 -27.69 -18.71
N GLN A 257 5.08 -26.42 -19.03
CA GLN A 257 6.41 -25.90 -19.34
C GLN A 257 7.36 -25.95 -18.14
N VAL A 258 6.88 -25.59 -16.94
CA VAL A 258 7.69 -25.65 -15.71
C VAL A 258 8.11 -27.10 -15.42
N ILE A 259 7.16 -28.04 -15.44
CA ILE A 259 7.44 -29.47 -15.22
C ILE A 259 8.45 -29.97 -16.26
N ALA A 260 8.19 -29.73 -17.55
CA ALA A 260 9.04 -30.21 -18.63
C ALA A 260 10.48 -29.68 -18.55
N LYS A 261 10.68 -28.43 -18.08
CA LYS A 261 12.02 -27.85 -17.91
C LYS A 261 12.73 -28.40 -16.68
N LEU A 262 12.04 -28.49 -15.54
CA LEU A 262 12.63 -29.02 -14.29
C LEU A 262 12.99 -30.51 -14.43
N ARG A 263 12.12 -31.32 -15.04
CA ARG A 263 12.36 -32.76 -15.21
C ARG A 263 13.55 -33.10 -16.11
N LYS A 264 14.05 -32.15 -16.91
CA LYS A 264 15.31 -32.31 -17.66
C LYS A 264 16.56 -32.19 -16.79
N ARG A 265 16.43 -31.67 -15.56
CA ARG A 265 17.56 -31.36 -14.67
C ARG A 265 17.51 -32.08 -13.34
N THR A 266 16.35 -32.57 -12.92
CA THR A 266 16.18 -33.19 -11.59
C THR A 266 15.00 -34.14 -11.51
N ASN A 267 15.11 -35.10 -10.60
CA ASN A 267 14.08 -36.06 -10.23
C ASN A 267 13.29 -35.67 -8.96
N MET A 268 13.64 -34.54 -8.32
CA MET A 268 12.96 -34.00 -7.13
C MET A 268 11.43 -33.94 -7.26
N THR A 269 10.73 -34.03 -6.13
CA THR A 269 9.27 -33.87 -6.06
C THR A 269 8.90 -32.44 -6.46
N ILE A 270 7.92 -32.27 -7.34
CA ILE A 270 7.44 -30.93 -7.76
C ILE A 270 6.03 -30.74 -7.21
N VAL A 271 5.86 -29.79 -6.29
CA VAL A 271 4.57 -29.47 -5.66
C VAL A 271 4.12 -28.10 -6.12
N PHE A 272 2.91 -28.01 -6.67
CA PHE A 272 2.29 -26.73 -7.03
C PHE A 272 1.46 -26.19 -5.88
N ARG A 273 1.73 -24.95 -5.46
CA ARG A 273 0.95 -24.22 -4.46
C ARG A 273 0.14 -23.13 -5.13
N GLU A 274 -1.15 -23.38 -5.24
CA GLU A 274 -2.11 -22.38 -5.67
C GLU A 274 -2.30 -21.31 -4.59
N LYS A 275 -2.64 -20.10 -5.01
CA LYS A 275 -3.10 -19.08 -4.07
C LYS A 275 -4.52 -19.44 -3.61
N GLN A 276 -4.70 -20.22 -2.54
CA GLN A 276 -6.03 -20.71 -2.07
C GLN A 276 -6.56 -20.00 -0.83
N GLY A 277 -7.86 -19.68 -0.74
CA GLY A 277 -8.52 -19.14 0.47
C GLY A 277 -8.68 -17.61 0.56
N THR A 278 -9.25 -17.13 1.67
CA THR A 278 -9.36 -15.69 1.98
C THR A 278 -8.16 -15.23 2.81
N ARG A 279 -7.94 -13.93 2.98
CA ARG A 279 -6.88 -13.43 3.90
C ARG A 279 -7.01 -13.98 5.33
N LYS A 280 -8.21 -14.36 5.77
CA LYS A 280 -8.47 -14.87 7.12
C LYS A 280 -8.14 -16.36 7.28
N THR A 281 -8.06 -17.11 6.18
CA THR A 281 -7.93 -18.58 6.19
C THR A 281 -6.63 -19.06 5.56
N ARG A 282 -5.78 -18.14 5.10
CA ARG A 282 -4.48 -18.45 4.49
C ARG A 282 -3.39 -18.40 5.56
N THR A 283 -2.59 -19.45 5.64
CA THR A 283 -1.27 -19.43 6.29
C THR A 283 -0.28 -18.67 5.39
N SER A 284 0.70 -18.00 6.01
CA SER A 284 1.77 -17.35 5.24
C SER A 284 2.65 -18.43 4.60
N LEU A 285 3.27 -18.15 3.45
CA LEU A 285 4.24 -19.12 2.91
C LEU A 285 5.43 -19.25 3.87
N TYR A 286 5.78 -18.18 4.57
CA TYR A 286 6.84 -18.21 5.58
C TYR A 286 6.58 -19.30 6.62
N ASP A 287 5.39 -19.33 7.23
CA ASP A 287 5.02 -20.34 8.24
C ASP A 287 4.97 -21.74 7.61
N ASP A 288 4.32 -21.89 6.46
CA ASP A 288 4.27 -23.18 5.74
C ASP A 288 5.68 -23.73 5.50
N LEU A 289 6.64 -22.88 5.11
CA LEU A 289 8.01 -23.33 4.88
C LEU A 289 8.70 -23.72 6.17
N LEU A 290 8.46 -23.04 7.30
CA LEU A 290 9.04 -23.44 8.59
C LEU A 290 8.62 -24.86 8.99
N ASP A 291 7.39 -25.24 8.68
CA ASP A 291 6.85 -26.57 8.97
C ASP A 291 7.27 -27.65 7.95
N ASN A 292 7.80 -27.24 6.78
CA ASN A 292 8.21 -28.14 5.70
C ASN A 292 9.73 -28.04 5.44
N PRO A 293 10.59 -28.71 6.24
CA PRO A 293 12.05 -28.60 6.12
C PRO A 293 12.59 -29.13 4.79
N ASP A 294 11.91 -30.09 4.14
CA ASP A 294 12.37 -30.80 2.94
C ASP A 294 12.24 -30.00 1.63
N VAL A 295 11.74 -28.77 1.70
CA VAL A 295 11.68 -27.88 0.52
C VAL A 295 13.09 -27.41 0.15
N HIS A 296 13.59 -27.95 -0.98
CA HIS A 296 14.88 -27.61 -1.58
C HIS A 296 14.92 -26.18 -2.10
N CYS A 297 13.87 -25.77 -2.84
CA CYS A 297 13.75 -24.43 -3.40
C CYS A 297 12.31 -24.03 -3.70
N VAL A 298 12.10 -22.72 -3.83
CA VAL A 298 10.82 -22.14 -4.25
C VAL A 298 10.94 -21.51 -5.64
N VAL A 299 10.10 -21.94 -6.57
CA VAL A 299 9.97 -21.33 -7.90
C VAL A 299 8.78 -20.37 -7.89
N HIS A 300 8.97 -19.12 -8.33
CA HIS A 300 7.88 -18.16 -8.48
C HIS A 300 8.09 -17.23 -9.67
N TYR A 301 7.01 -16.61 -10.16
CA TYR A 301 7.10 -15.57 -11.18
C TYR A 301 7.52 -14.22 -10.57
N ASN A 302 6.62 -13.55 -9.85
CA ASN A 302 6.86 -12.25 -9.19
C ASN A 302 6.05 -12.11 -7.89
N SER A 303 5.89 -13.22 -7.16
CA SER A 303 5.10 -13.26 -5.92
C SER A 303 5.93 -12.84 -4.70
N ASN A 304 5.27 -12.20 -3.73
CA ASN A 304 5.88 -11.90 -2.43
C ASN A 304 6.31 -13.15 -1.65
N ALA A 305 5.74 -14.30 -2.01
CA ALA A 305 6.18 -15.62 -1.59
C ALA A 305 7.71 -15.83 -1.75
N GLY A 306 8.34 -15.20 -2.75
CA GLY A 306 9.80 -15.27 -2.89
C GLY A 306 10.55 -14.62 -1.72
N VAL A 307 10.06 -13.49 -1.20
CA VAL A 307 10.67 -12.83 -0.03
C VAL A 307 10.45 -13.66 1.23
N GLU A 308 9.24 -14.21 1.39
CA GLU A 308 8.90 -15.12 2.50
C GLU A 308 9.81 -16.37 2.49
N ALA A 309 10.06 -16.96 1.32
CA ALA A 309 10.94 -18.10 1.18
C ALA A 309 12.40 -17.79 1.55
N ILE A 310 12.93 -16.66 1.08
CA ILE A 310 14.27 -16.20 1.48
C ILE A 310 14.33 -16.01 2.99
N TRP A 311 13.30 -15.42 3.61
CA TRP A 311 13.25 -15.25 5.06
C TRP A 311 13.28 -16.59 5.82
N ALA A 312 12.65 -17.63 5.26
CA ALA A 312 12.67 -18.99 5.80
C ALA A 312 13.98 -19.75 5.50
N GLY A 313 14.96 -19.12 4.84
CA GLY A 313 16.23 -19.74 4.44
C GLY A 313 16.12 -20.62 3.20
N VAL A 314 15.01 -20.55 2.46
CA VAL A 314 14.79 -21.36 1.25
C VAL A 314 15.20 -20.57 0.01
N PRO A 315 16.13 -21.08 -0.81
CA PRO A 315 16.56 -20.41 -2.03
C PRO A 315 15.42 -20.34 -3.05
N VAL A 316 15.47 -19.35 -3.94
CA VAL A 316 14.39 -19.11 -4.90
C VAL A 316 14.86 -19.03 -6.35
N ILE A 317 14.00 -19.49 -7.25
CA ILE A 317 14.07 -19.19 -8.69
C ILE A 317 12.98 -18.17 -9.00
N THR A 318 13.40 -16.96 -9.37
CA THR A 318 12.56 -15.82 -9.70
C THR A 318 12.46 -15.64 -11.22
N LEU A 319 11.32 -16.01 -11.81
CA LEU A 319 11.13 -16.05 -13.27
C LEU A 319 10.71 -14.71 -13.91
N GLY A 320 10.16 -13.78 -13.11
CA GLY A 320 9.75 -12.45 -13.55
C GLY A 320 10.52 -11.35 -12.81
N ARG A 321 10.29 -10.09 -13.19
CA ARG A 321 10.88 -8.95 -12.47
C ARG A 321 10.37 -8.92 -11.03
N HIS A 322 11.29 -8.94 -10.07
CA HIS A 322 10.93 -8.97 -8.65
C HIS A 322 12.10 -8.56 -7.75
N VAL A 323 11.80 -8.09 -6.54
CA VAL A 323 12.81 -7.55 -5.60
C VAL A 323 13.83 -8.61 -5.17
N THR A 324 13.50 -9.88 -5.33
CA THR A 324 14.37 -11.03 -5.02
C THR A 324 15.43 -11.30 -6.08
N GLN A 325 15.36 -10.64 -7.25
CA GLN A 325 16.26 -10.95 -8.36
C GLN A 325 17.76 -10.96 -7.97
N PRO A 326 18.29 -9.95 -7.25
CA PRO A 326 19.72 -9.93 -6.89
C PRO A 326 20.23 -11.12 -6.06
N VAL A 327 19.35 -11.89 -5.44
CA VAL A 327 19.69 -13.01 -4.53
C VAL A 327 18.95 -14.29 -4.91
N SER A 328 18.71 -14.49 -6.20
CA SER A 328 17.96 -15.62 -6.76
C SER A 328 18.57 -16.11 -8.06
N ARG A 329 18.17 -17.31 -8.50
CA ARG A 329 18.35 -17.71 -9.91
C ARG A 329 17.15 -17.30 -10.74
N HIS A 330 17.30 -17.26 -12.06
CA HIS A 330 16.26 -16.74 -12.98
C HIS A 330 15.77 -17.75 -13.99
N ARG A 331 16.39 -18.93 -14.02
CA ARG A 331 16.07 -19.98 -14.96
C ARG A 331 15.79 -21.27 -14.20
N LEU A 332 14.79 -22.01 -14.68
CA LEU A 332 14.45 -23.32 -14.12
C LEU A 332 15.60 -24.32 -14.28
N GLU A 333 16.48 -24.10 -15.26
CA GLU A 333 17.63 -24.96 -15.47
C GLU A 333 18.67 -24.89 -14.34
N ASP A 334 18.65 -23.82 -13.54
CA ASP A 334 19.61 -23.56 -12.46
C ASP A 334 19.19 -24.23 -11.13
N VAL A 335 18.20 -25.13 -11.15
CA VAL A 335 17.61 -25.75 -9.94
C VAL A 335 18.59 -26.50 -9.06
N ASN A 336 19.72 -26.95 -9.64
CA ASN A 336 20.78 -27.64 -8.91
C ASN A 336 21.91 -26.67 -8.46
N GLU A 337 21.91 -25.42 -8.91
CA GLU A 337 22.97 -24.43 -8.67
C GLU A 337 22.40 -23.10 -8.13
N LEU A 338 21.59 -23.20 -7.08
CA LEU A 338 20.84 -22.07 -6.53
C LEU A 338 21.72 -21.00 -5.86
N TYR A 339 21.23 -19.76 -5.80
CA TYR A 339 21.90 -18.70 -5.06
C TYR A 339 21.81 -18.98 -3.55
N ARG A 340 22.96 -19.00 -2.89
CA ARG A 340 23.10 -19.15 -1.42
C ARG A 340 24.16 -18.20 -0.86
N GLY A 341 24.38 -17.07 -1.53
CA GLY A 341 25.35 -16.05 -1.16
C GLY A 341 24.88 -15.16 -0.01
N GLY A 342 25.65 -14.09 0.26
CA GLY A 342 25.31 -13.12 1.29
C GLY A 342 24.00 -12.38 0.99
N LEU A 343 23.27 -12.04 2.07
CA LEU A 343 22.01 -11.29 1.98
C LEU A 343 22.13 -9.82 2.44
N GLY A 344 23.28 -9.41 2.99
CA GLY A 344 23.45 -8.09 3.62
C GLY A 344 23.14 -6.91 2.69
N GLU A 345 23.73 -6.88 1.50
CA GLU A 345 23.50 -5.81 0.52
C GLU A 345 22.05 -5.80 0.03
N TRP A 346 21.49 -6.99 -0.21
CA TRP A 346 20.10 -7.13 -0.61
C TRP A 346 19.11 -6.68 0.46
N LEU A 347 19.38 -6.96 1.74
CA LEU A 347 18.56 -6.47 2.85
C LEU A 347 18.60 -4.95 2.93
N CYS A 348 19.77 -4.33 2.72
CA CYS A 348 19.88 -2.88 2.63
C CYS A 348 19.02 -2.37 1.47
N TYR A 349 19.18 -2.91 0.27
CA TYR A 349 18.34 -2.57 -0.90
C TYR A 349 16.84 -2.74 -0.64
N LEU A 350 16.41 -3.87 -0.07
CA LEU A 350 15.02 -4.17 0.23
C LEU A 350 14.41 -3.13 1.18
N SER A 351 15.17 -2.70 2.19
CA SER A 351 14.73 -1.65 3.14
C SER A 351 14.54 -0.28 2.49
N TYR A 352 15.13 -0.06 1.30
CA TYR A 352 14.98 1.12 0.45
C TYR A 352 13.93 0.94 -0.67
N CYS A 353 13.29 -0.23 -0.76
CA CYS A 353 12.22 -0.52 -1.74
C CYS A 353 10.81 -0.39 -1.14
N GLN A 354 10.71 -0.04 0.14
CA GLN A 354 9.45 0.05 0.84
C GLN A 354 9.50 1.09 1.96
N PHE A 355 8.35 1.71 2.19
CA PHE A 355 8.24 2.94 2.95
C PHE A 355 7.03 2.89 3.88
N GLU A 356 7.18 3.50 5.05
CA GLU A 356 6.04 3.72 5.93
C GLU A 356 5.11 4.79 5.35
N PHE A 357 3.84 4.77 5.77
CA PHE A 357 2.85 5.75 5.33
C PHE A 357 3.34 7.20 5.48
N GLY A 358 3.96 7.52 6.62
CA GLY A 358 4.48 8.87 6.88
C GLY A 358 5.51 9.31 5.86
N GLU A 359 6.41 8.41 5.44
CA GLU A 359 7.46 8.71 4.46
C GLU A 359 6.91 8.99 3.06
N LEU A 360 5.80 8.33 2.71
CA LEU A 360 5.12 8.54 1.42
C LEU A 360 4.42 9.91 1.41
N ILE A 361 3.67 10.22 2.47
CA ILE A 361 2.83 11.41 2.53
C ILE A 361 3.64 12.70 2.79
N ASN A 362 4.83 12.61 3.40
CA ASN A 362 5.73 13.76 3.56
C ASN A 362 6.80 13.90 2.46
N GLY A 363 6.77 13.02 1.44
CA GLY A 363 7.69 13.07 0.30
C GLY A 363 9.10 12.53 0.56
N ARG A 364 9.41 12.00 1.76
CA ARG A 364 10.72 11.38 2.04
C ARG A 364 10.98 10.17 1.15
N ALA A 365 9.97 9.33 0.93
CA ALA A 365 10.06 8.17 0.04
C ALA A 365 10.47 8.58 -1.39
N ILE A 366 9.94 9.70 -1.89
CA ILE A 366 10.23 10.22 -3.23
C ILE A 366 11.69 10.66 -3.33
N LYS A 367 12.20 11.37 -2.31
CA LYS A 367 13.62 11.76 -2.23
C LYS A 367 14.53 10.52 -2.24
N ILE A 368 14.16 9.49 -1.49
CA ILE A 368 14.89 8.22 -1.46
C ILE A 368 14.87 7.54 -2.84
N MET A 369 13.70 7.45 -3.48
CA MET A 369 13.55 6.87 -4.81
C MET A 369 14.45 7.57 -5.84
N ARG A 370 14.38 8.90 -5.92
CA ARG A 370 15.21 9.70 -6.85
C ARG A 370 16.71 9.52 -6.63
N HIS A 371 17.15 9.48 -5.37
CA HIS A 371 18.57 9.40 -5.04
C HIS A 371 19.15 7.99 -5.26
N TYR A 372 18.47 6.97 -4.75
CA TYR A 372 19.01 5.61 -4.69
C TYR A 372 18.56 4.71 -5.83
N HIS A 373 17.38 4.94 -6.41
CA HIS A 373 16.84 4.14 -7.51
C HIS A 373 16.94 4.84 -8.88
N GLU A 374 17.43 6.08 -8.92
CA GLU A 374 17.68 6.86 -10.16
C GLU A 374 16.44 7.06 -11.05
N VAL A 375 15.30 7.34 -10.41
CA VAL A 375 13.97 7.45 -11.05
C VAL A 375 13.40 8.85 -11.09
#